data_AF-A0A2V6KFJ5-F1
#
_entry.id   AF-A0A2V6KFJ5-F1
#
_cell.length_a   1.000
_cell.length_b   1.000
_cell.length_c   1.000
_cell.angle_alpha   90.00
_cell.angle_beta   90.00
_cell.angle_gamma   90.00
#
_symmetry.space_group_name_H-M   'P 1'
#
loop_
_entity.id
_entity.type
_entity.pdbx_description
1 polymer ?
#
loop_
_entity_poly.entity_id
_entity_poly.type
_entity_poly.pdbx_seq_one_letter_code
_entity_poly.pdbx_strand_id
1 'polypeptide(L)'
;MITDLQDGEFARRYAMTRGPIQQTTATSKPPSKSAQVTNSRMIPLASVELVCAGIVFLVALVLYGWTLAPTVTLTDSGELIVVARGLGIAHPPGVPLWIILAHLASLLPFGNVAQRINFSSALFAALACAMLTLAVAELLVTASYLSAPKRRKKGSQQSKKIEQSGDAHLILAAPAIGAGLLMAFSRTLWSYATITEVYSLNTLLILVILFLMLRWRRRIVEDRMHIWTASKVGQVALPITRHDTFLYAAALMFGLALGVHHVTVALTLPAIAVIVCGLPLACHPLGPSAFAAGNMVAHHGQAVSGLFLLQAGDNRSTVY
;
A
#
# COMPACT_ATOMS: atom_id res chain seq x y z
N MET A 1 2.07 14.63 -68.29
CA MET A 1 3.30 14.71 -67.48
C MET A 1 3.53 16.19 -67.22
N ILE A 2 3.71 16.54 -65.95
CA ILE A 2 3.37 17.85 -65.35
C ILE A 2 4.44 18.92 -65.64
N THR A 3 3.94 20.12 -65.95
CA THR A 3 4.58 21.45 -66.05
C THR A 3 5.12 21.91 -64.68
N ASP A 4 6.37 22.34 -64.51
CA ASP A 4 6.97 23.64 -64.84
C ASP A 4 7.03 24.62 -63.64
N LEU A 5 8.26 25.07 -63.34
CA LEU A 5 8.75 26.29 -62.67
C LEU A 5 8.19 26.81 -61.30
N GLN A 6 9.16 27.24 -60.48
CA GLN A 6 9.14 28.28 -59.40
C GLN A 6 9.20 27.79 -57.93
N ASP A 7 10.42 27.66 -57.37
CA ASP A 7 10.64 27.66 -55.91
C ASP A 7 11.96 28.35 -55.48
N GLY A 8 12.52 29.24 -56.33
CA GLY A 8 13.75 29.99 -56.04
C GLY A 8 13.55 31.34 -55.33
N GLU A 9 12.32 31.85 -55.24
CA GLU A 9 12.01 33.20 -54.72
C GLU A 9 11.63 33.22 -53.23
N PHE A 10 11.24 32.09 -52.62
CA PHE A 10 10.76 32.07 -51.23
C PHE A 10 11.92 32.17 -50.21
N ALA A 11 13.08 31.61 -50.53
CA ALA A 11 14.27 31.59 -49.67
C ALA A 11 14.92 32.99 -49.52
N ARG A 12 14.69 33.92 -50.45
CA ARG A 12 15.25 35.29 -50.37
C ARG A 12 14.44 36.23 -49.49
N ARG A 13 13.16 35.97 -49.22
CA ARG A 13 12.30 36.85 -48.40
C ARG A 13 12.45 36.66 -46.88
N TYR A 14 12.96 35.52 -46.42
CA TYR A 14 13.14 35.26 -44.97
C TYR A 14 14.45 35.81 -44.38
N ALA A 15 15.42 36.18 -45.22
CA ALA A 15 16.76 36.60 -44.78
C ALA A 15 16.91 38.11 -44.50
N MET A 16 15.90 38.95 -44.79
CA MET A 16 16.02 40.42 -44.71
C MET A 16 15.45 41.07 -43.43
N THR A 17 14.91 40.33 -42.48
CA THR A 17 14.26 40.90 -41.27
C THR A 17 15.07 40.87 -39.98
N ARG A 18 16.37 40.54 -40.00
CA ARG A 18 17.25 40.72 -38.83
C ARG A 18 18.48 41.55 -39.19
N GLY A 19 18.40 42.84 -38.90
CA GLY A 19 19.57 43.71 -38.84
C GLY A 19 20.54 43.29 -37.72
N PRO A 20 21.85 43.57 -37.87
CA PRO A 20 22.85 43.22 -36.87
C PRO A 20 22.90 44.29 -35.77
N ILE A 21 22.76 43.89 -34.49
CA ILE A 21 23.08 44.76 -33.36
C ILE A 21 24.05 44.03 -32.42
N GLN A 22 25.30 44.48 -32.55
CA GLN A 22 26.38 44.65 -31.57
C GLN A 22 26.57 43.62 -30.45
N GLN A 23 27.73 42.97 -30.52
CA GLN A 23 28.53 42.57 -29.36
C GLN A 23 28.80 43.77 -28.46
N THR A 24 28.34 43.70 -27.21
CA THR A 24 28.95 44.39 -26.08
C THR A 24 29.46 43.33 -25.11
N THR A 25 30.76 43.05 -25.17
CA THR A 25 31.47 42.22 -24.20
C THR A 25 31.59 43.00 -22.89
N ALA A 26 30.61 42.85 -22.01
CA ALA A 26 30.73 43.24 -20.61
C ALA A 26 31.58 42.18 -19.89
N THR A 27 32.73 42.60 -19.40
CA THR A 27 33.61 41.86 -18.50
C THR A 27 32.86 41.52 -17.21
N SER A 28 32.50 40.24 -17.03
CA SER A 28 32.04 39.72 -15.74
C SER A 28 32.99 38.64 -15.21
N LYS A 29 33.51 38.95 -14.03
CA LYS A 29 34.34 38.19 -13.09
C LYS A 29 34.03 36.67 -13.09
N PRO A 30 35.02 35.77 -12.98
CA PRO A 30 34.73 34.35 -12.84
C PRO A 30 33.95 34.08 -11.53
N PRO A 31 32.90 33.25 -11.54
CA PRO A 31 32.17 32.93 -10.33
C PRO A 31 33.04 32.08 -9.39
N SER A 32 33.07 32.53 -8.14
CA SER A 32 33.70 31.91 -6.99
C SER A 32 33.28 30.45 -6.81
N LYS A 33 34.25 29.60 -6.45
CA LYS A 33 34.05 28.25 -5.89
C LYS A 33 33.06 28.29 -4.71
N SER A 34 31.82 27.91 -4.97
CA SER A 34 30.70 27.78 -4.03
C SER A 34 29.61 27.05 -4.83
N ALA A 35 29.05 25.90 -4.48
CA ALA A 35 28.99 25.19 -3.24
C ALA A 35 29.13 23.70 -3.54
N GLN A 36 30.02 23.02 -2.82
CA GLN A 36 29.97 21.57 -2.73
C GLN A 36 28.74 21.25 -1.87
N VAL A 37 27.60 21.06 -2.54
CA VAL A 37 26.37 20.58 -1.92
C VAL A 37 26.70 19.20 -1.37
N THR A 38 26.97 19.12 -0.07
CA THR A 38 27.04 17.86 0.66
C THR A 38 25.69 17.18 0.50
N ASN A 39 25.64 16.17 -0.37
CA ASN A 39 24.56 15.19 -0.44
C ASN A 39 24.51 14.45 0.90
N SER A 40 23.92 15.07 1.93
CA SER A 40 23.39 14.32 3.05
C SER A 40 22.33 13.40 2.46
N ARG A 41 22.65 12.10 2.32
CA ARG A 41 21.68 11.07 1.92
C ARG A 41 20.54 11.12 2.93
N MET A 42 19.49 11.88 2.63
CA MET A 42 18.24 11.79 3.35
C MET A 42 17.73 10.37 3.08
N ILE A 43 17.78 9.52 4.10
CA ILE A 43 17.20 8.19 4.04
C ILE A 43 15.70 8.41 3.78
N PRO A 44 15.12 7.86 2.70
CA PRO A 44 13.69 8.00 2.45
C PRO A 44 12.89 7.47 3.65
N LEU A 45 11.76 8.09 3.97
CA LEU A 45 10.87 7.64 5.06
C LEU A 45 10.55 6.14 4.97
N ALA A 46 10.35 5.64 3.74
CA ALA A 46 10.11 4.23 3.46
C ALA A 46 11.27 3.30 3.87
N SER A 47 12.51 3.79 3.82
CA SER A 47 13.68 3.00 4.22
C SER A 47 13.79 2.87 5.75
N VAL A 48 13.36 3.87 6.51
CA VAL A 48 13.32 3.79 7.98
C VAL A 48 12.24 2.80 8.43
N GLU A 49 11.04 2.91 7.86
CA GLU A 49 9.92 2.00 8.16
C GLU A 49 10.28 0.54 7.89
N LEU A 50 10.99 0.27 6.78
CA LEU A 50 11.45 -1.07 6.42
C LEU A 50 12.51 -1.60 7.40
N VAL A 51 13.43 -0.76 7.87
CA VAL A 51 14.40 -1.14 8.90
C VAL A 51 13.69 -1.45 10.21
N CYS A 52 12.74 -0.62 10.64
CA CYS A 52 11.94 -0.86 11.84
C CYS A 52 11.16 -2.18 11.75
N ALA A 53 10.49 -2.43 10.62
CA ALA A 53 9.79 -3.68 10.38
C ALA A 53 10.74 -4.89 10.35
N GLY A 54 11.94 -4.74 9.77
CA GLY A 54 12.98 -5.76 9.77
C GLY A 54 13.48 -6.10 11.18
N ILE A 55 13.63 -5.11 12.06
CA ILE A 55 13.99 -5.34 13.46
C ILE A 55 12.87 -6.11 14.18
N VAL A 56 11.61 -5.70 14.02
CA VAL A 56 10.46 -6.40 14.62
C VAL A 56 10.37 -7.84 14.10
N PHE A 57 10.59 -8.05 12.79
CA PHE A 57 10.65 -9.37 12.18
C PHE A 57 11.70 -10.26 12.86
N LEU A 58 12.92 -9.76 13.00
CA LEU A 58 14.02 -10.52 13.60
C LEU A 58 13.75 -10.85 15.06
N VAL A 59 13.24 -9.89 15.85
CA VAL A 59 12.87 -10.11 17.25
C VAL A 59 11.78 -11.19 17.35
N ALA A 60 10.71 -11.09 16.55
CA ALA A 60 9.63 -12.08 16.54
C ALA A 60 10.11 -13.46 16.08
N LEU A 61 10.95 -13.52 15.03
CA LEU A 61 11.48 -14.78 14.50
C LEU A 61 12.38 -15.49 15.52
N VAL A 62 13.24 -14.74 16.21
CA VAL A 62 14.09 -15.30 17.28
C VAL A 62 13.22 -15.78 18.44
N LEU A 63 12.23 -14.99 18.86
CA LEU A 63 11.30 -15.36 19.92
C LEU A 63 10.58 -16.68 19.59
N TYR A 64 9.92 -16.74 18.44
CA TYR A 64 9.15 -17.91 18.02
C TYR A 64 10.03 -19.11 17.71
N GLY A 65 11.20 -18.89 17.12
CA GLY A 65 12.19 -19.94 16.88
C GLY A 65 12.73 -20.55 18.18
N TRP A 66 12.91 -19.74 19.23
CA TRP A 66 13.36 -20.24 20.53
C TRP A 66 12.27 -21.01 21.28
N THR A 67 11.01 -20.60 21.14
CA THR A 67 9.86 -21.29 21.76
C THR A 67 9.22 -22.36 20.87
N LEU A 68 9.87 -22.72 19.76
CA LEU A 68 9.30 -23.60 18.75
C LEU A 68 9.10 -25.03 19.28
N ALA A 69 7.96 -25.66 18.97
CA ALA A 69 7.75 -27.05 19.31
C ALA A 69 8.72 -27.97 18.52
N PRO A 70 9.50 -28.83 19.21
CA PRO A 70 10.49 -29.69 18.55
C PRO A 70 9.88 -30.92 17.87
N THR A 71 8.58 -31.16 18.06
CA THR A 71 7.87 -32.35 17.59
C THR A 71 6.40 -32.01 17.29
N VAL A 72 5.64 -33.03 16.88
CA VAL A 72 4.19 -32.97 16.64
C VAL A 72 3.46 -32.60 17.94
N THR A 73 2.53 -31.66 17.85
CA THR A 73 1.69 -31.20 18.96
C THR A 73 0.26 -31.70 18.84
N LEU A 74 -0.56 -31.38 19.85
CA LEU A 74 -1.99 -31.73 19.92
C LEU A 74 -2.81 -30.94 18.87
N THR A 75 -4.12 -31.22 18.83
CA THR A 75 -5.10 -30.64 17.90
C THR A 75 -4.79 -31.05 16.45
N ASP A 76 -4.74 -30.11 15.53
CA ASP A 76 -4.71 -30.39 14.10
C ASP A 76 -3.29 -30.43 13.54
N SER A 77 -2.30 -30.02 14.36
CA SER A 77 -0.89 -29.95 13.93
C SER A 77 -0.36 -31.28 13.40
N GLY A 78 -0.73 -32.41 14.01
CA GLY A 78 -0.30 -33.73 13.54
C GLY A 78 -0.83 -34.08 12.15
N GLU A 79 -2.11 -33.83 11.91
CA GLU A 79 -2.72 -34.02 10.59
C GLU A 79 -2.08 -33.10 9.56
N LEU A 80 -1.97 -31.80 9.87
CA LEU A 80 -1.42 -30.78 8.97
C LEU A 80 0.04 -31.08 8.59
N ILE A 81 0.86 -31.59 9.52
CA ILE A 81 2.24 -32.00 9.24
C ILE A 81 2.29 -33.16 8.24
N VAL A 82 1.45 -34.19 8.43
CA VAL A 82 1.41 -35.37 7.55
C VAL A 82 0.91 -34.98 6.17
N VAL A 83 -0.18 -34.19 6.12
CA VAL A 83 -0.77 -33.68 4.88
C VAL A 83 0.21 -32.79 4.13
N ALA A 84 0.89 -31.85 4.79
CA ALA A 84 1.88 -30.98 4.15
C ALA A 84 3.06 -31.77 3.60
N ARG A 85 3.55 -32.79 4.33
CA ARG A 85 4.65 -33.63 3.84
C ARG A 85 4.24 -34.45 2.61
N GLY A 86 3.01 -34.98 2.61
CA GLY A 86 2.49 -35.85 1.55
C GLY A 86 1.74 -35.14 0.42
N LEU A 87 1.59 -33.81 0.47
CA LEU A 87 0.67 -33.04 -0.40
C LEU A 87 -0.75 -33.62 -0.42
N GLY A 88 -1.24 -34.01 0.75
CA GLY A 88 -2.59 -34.55 0.94
C GLY A 88 -3.67 -33.46 1.00
N ILE A 89 -4.85 -33.86 1.47
CA ILE A 89 -5.97 -32.95 1.73
C ILE A 89 -6.22 -32.92 3.23
N ALA A 90 -6.17 -31.74 3.82
CA ALA A 90 -6.51 -31.54 5.23
C ALA A 90 -8.03 -31.57 5.43
N HIS A 91 -8.46 -31.71 6.68
CA HIS A 91 -9.85 -31.54 7.09
C HIS A 91 -10.41 -30.22 6.52
N PRO A 92 -11.73 -30.15 6.24
CA PRO A 92 -12.36 -28.93 5.72
C PRO A 92 -11.98 -27.74 6.60
N PRO A 93 -11.41 -26.66 6.04
CA PRO A 93 -11.57 -26.16 4.67
C PRO A 93 -10.50 -26.57 3.63
N GLY A 94 -9.58 -27.47 3.96
CA GLY A 94 -8.61 -28.05 3.01
C GLY A 94 -7.36 -27.22 2.70
N VAL A 95 -7.33 -25.92 2.99
CA VAL A 95 -6.13 -25.04 3.08
C VAL A 95 -5.02 -25.26 2.01
N PRO A 96 -5.32 -25.36 0.70
CA PRO A 96 -4.35 -25.76 -0.33
C PRO A 96 -3.12 -24.85 -0.43
N LEU A 97 -3.29 -23.53 -0.30
CA LEU A 97 -2.16 -22.60 -0.37
C LEU A 97 -1.17 -22.83 0.78
N TRP A 98 -1.70 -23.06 1.98
CA TRP A 98 -0.89 -23.35 3.14
C TRP A 98 -0.13 -24.67 2.98
N ILE A 99 -0.79 -25.72 2.48
CA ILE A 99 -0.18 -27.05 2.24
C ILE A 99 1.03 -26.94 1.29
N ILE A 100 0.90 -26.23 0.18
CA ILE A 100 1.99 -26.06 -0.79
C ILE A 100 3.19 -25.35 -0.14
N LEU A 101 2.95 -24.27 0.61
CA LEU A 101 4.02 -23.53 1.28
C LEU A 101 4.67 -24.33 2.42
N ALA A 102 3.88 -25.05 3.20
CA ALA A 102 4.37 -25.93 4.26
C ALA A 102 5.16 -27.12 3.70
N HIS A 103 4.74 -27.66 2.55
CA HIS A 103 5.50 -28.69 1.83
C HIS A 103 6.89 -28.18 1.44
N LEU A 104 6.99 -26.96 0.89
CA LEU A 104 8.29 -26.35 0.58
C LEU A 104 9.16 -26.19 1.83
N ALA A 105 8.57 -25.80 2.96
CA ALA A 105 9.29 -25.73 4.23
C ALA A 105 9.82 -27.10 4.68
N SER A 106 9.06 -28.18 4.45
CA SER A 106 9.48 -29.55 4.79
C SER A 106 10.76 -30.02 4.07
N LEU A 107 11.08 -29.41 2.92
CA LEU A 107 12.28 -29.70 2.11
C LEU A 107 13.56 -29.06 2.66
N LEU A 108 13.46 -28.15 3.63
CA LEU A 108 14.62 -27.46 4.20
C LEU A 108 15.58 -28.45 4.90
N PRO A 109 16.90 -28.34 4.73
CA PRO A 109 17.86 -29.35 5.20
C PRO A 109 18.25 -29.17 6.68
N PHE A 110 17.29 -29.03 7.59
CA PHE A 110 17.56 -28.95 9.03
C PHE A 110 16.50 -29.64 9.88
N GLY A 111 16.89 -30.19 11.03
CA GLY A 111 15.94 -30.77 11.99
C GLY A 111 15.06 -31.89 11.40
N ASN A 112 14.02 -32.25 12.15
CA ASN A 112 12.99 -33.19 11.70
C ASN A 112 11.88 -32.46 10.90
N VAL A 113 11.02 -33.22 10.22
CA VAL A 113 9.97 -32.60 9.37
C VAL A 113 8.94 -31.81 10.17
N ALA A 114 8.59 -32.25 11.38
CA ALA A 114 7.69 -31.49 12.25
C ALA A 114 8.29 -30.12 12.61
N GLN A 115 9.59 -30.06 12.96
CA GLN A 115 10.30 -28.81 13.24
C GLN A 115 10.32 -27.87 12.03
N ARG A 116 10.58 -28.39 10.84
CA ARG A 116 10.60 -27.58 9.60
C ARG A 116 9.25 -26.94 9.30
N ILE A 117 8.18 -27.71 9.49
CA ILE A 117 6.81 -27.25 9.24
C ILE A 117 6.35 -26.30 10.36
N ASN A 118 6.62 -26.61 11.64
CA ASN A 118 6.38 -25.69 12.75
C ASN A 118 7.11 -24.36 12.52
N PHE A 119 8.35 -24.40 12.04
CA PHE A 119 9.12 -23.20 11.73
C PHE A 119 8.48 -22.33 10.64
N SER A 120 7.74 -22.93 9.71
CA SER A 120 7.00 -22.16 8.71
C SER A 120 5.91 -21.27 9.34
N SER A 121 5.20 -21.79 10.35
CA SER A 121 4.23 -21.00 11.13
C SER A 121 4.91 -19.87 11.91
N ALA A 122 6.08 -20.13 12.50
CA ALA A 122 6.88 -19.09 13.15
C ALA A 122 7.32 -17.99 12.16
N LEU A 123 7.76 -18.38 10.96
CA LEU A 123 8.16 -17.46 9.91
C LEU A 123 7.00 -16.59 9.44
N PHE A 124 5.82 -17.17 9.18
CA PHE A 124 4.64 -16.42 8.77
C PHE A 124 4.15 -15.47 9.86
N ALA A 125 4.16 -15.89 11.13
CA ALA A 125 3.80 -15.03 12.25
C ALA A 125 4.80 -13.88 12.45
N ALA A 126 6.10 -14.11 12.28
CA ALA A 126 7.11 -13.06 12.34
C ALA A 126 6.94 -12.06 11.19
N LEU A 127 6.69 -12.53 9.97
CA LEU A 127 6.37 -11.68 8.82
C LEU A 127 5.09 -10.87 9.07
N ALA A 128 4.06 -11.47 9.70
CA ALA A 128 2.85 -10.77 10.07
C ALA A 128 3.14 -9.60 11.02
N CYS A 129 4.00 -9.78 12.02
CA CYS A 129 4.40 -8.71 12.94
C CYS A 129 5.09 -7.53 12.22
N ALA A 130 5.97 -7.84 11.27
CA ALA A 130 6.59 -6.82 10.43
C ALA A 130 5.59 -6.12 9.50
N MET A 131 4.67 -6.88 8.89
CA MET A 131 3.62 -6.30 8.05
C MET A 131 2.66 -5.40 8.83
N LEU A 132 2.32 -5.75 10.07
CA LEU A 132 1.54 -4.86 10.94
C LEU A 132 2.30 -3.57 11.24
N THR A 133 3.60 -3.67 11.52
CA THR A 133 4.47 -2.49 11.74
C THR A 133 4.40 -1.54 10.53
N LEU A 134 4.52 -2.08 9.31
CA LEU A 134 4.39 -1.30 8.08
C LEU A 134 2.98 -0.74 7.89
N ALA A 135 1.93 -1.52 8.13
CA ALA A 135 0.55 -1.08 8.00
C ALA A 135 0.21 0.08 8.96
N VAL A 136 0.71 0.03 10.20
CA VAL A 136 0.51 1.10 11.18
C VAL A 136 1.31 2.34 10.79
N ALA A 137 2.55 2.19 10.32
CA ALA A 137 3.34 3.32 9.81
C ALA A 137 2.62 4.02 8.63
N GLU A 138 2.14 3.23 7.66
CA GLU A 138 1.33 3.68 6.53
C GLU A 138 0.07 4.44 6.97
N LEU A 139 -0.64 3.92 7.98
CA LEU A 139 -1.83 4.54 8.53
C LEU A 139 -1.53 5.88 9.19
N LEU A 140 -0.46 5.95 10.00
CA LEU A 140 -0.06 7.17 10.70
C LEU A 140 0.38 8.26 9.72
N VAL A 141 1.14 7.90 8.70
CA VAL A 141 1.52 8.80 7.61
C VAL A 141 0.26 9.29 6.89
N THR A 142 -0.67 8.40 6.54
CA THR A 142 -1.94 8.78 5.89
C THR A 142 -2.79 9.72 6.76
N ALA A 143 -2.87 9.46 8.06
CA ALA A 143 -3.57 10.32 9.01
C ALA A 143 -2.94 11.72 9.08
N SER A 144 -1.60 11.83 9.00
CA SER A 144 -0.91 13.12 8.99
C SER A 144 -1.30 14.01 7.79
N TYR A 145 -1.53 13.41 6.62
CA TYR A 145 -2.02 14.14 5.43
C TYR A 145 -3.46 14.63 5.59
N LEU A 146 -4.31 13.85 6.27
CA LEU A 146 -5.71 14.22 6.54
C LEU A 146 -5.82 15.29 7.63
N SER A 147 -4.95 15.25 8.63
CA SER A 147 -4.93 16.20 9.75
C SER A 147 -4.20 17.51 9.45
N ALA A 148 -3.66 17.70 8.23
CA ALA A 148 -2.99 18.94 7.83
C ALA A 148 -3.92 20.16 8.05
N PRO A 149 -3.59 21.07 8.99
CA PRO A 149 -4.50 22.15 9.37
C PRO A 149 -4.72 23.15 8.24
N LYS A 150 -5.98 23.56 8.07
CA LYS A 150 -6.42 24.65 7.19
C LYS A 150 -5.71 25.95 7.59
N ARG A 151 -4.58 26.25 6.94
CA ARG A 151 -3.89 27.55 6.81
C ARG A 151 -4.19 28.58 7.92
N ARG A 152 -3.46 28.51 9.05
CA ARG A 152 -3.40 29.65 9.99
C ARG A 152 -2.62 30.79 9.32
N LYS A 153 -3.30 31.90 9.04
CA LYS A 153 -2.70 33.08 8.40
C LYS A 153 -2.19 34.04 9.50
N LYS A 154 -0.91 34.43 9.34
CA LYS A 154 -0.20 35.62 9.85
C LYS A 154 0.44 35.57 11.25
N GLY A 155 1.78 35.77 11.27
CA GLY A 155 2.52 36.38 12.39
C GLY A 155 3.91 35.75 12.68
N SER A 156 4.98 36.49 12.36
CA SER A 156 6.40 36.36 12.81
C SER A 156 7.11 35.00 12.66
N GLN A 157 7.93 34.81 11.62
CA GLN A 157 9.39 35.02 11.62
C GLN A 157 10.15 34.44 12.83
N GLN A 158 10.97 33.43 12.52
CA GLN A 158 12.30 33.22 13.11
C GLN A 158 12.34 32.72 14.56
N SER A 159 12.09 31.42 14.78
CA SER A 159 12.72 30.70 15.89
C SER A 159 12.86 29.22 15.58
N LYS A 160 14.11 28.75 15.68
CA LYS A 160 14.60 27.37 15.55
C LYS A 160 14.41 26.69 14.19
N LYS A 161 15.46 26.84 13.37
CA LYS A 161 15.98 25.81 12.46
C LYS A 161 16.28 24.56 13.32
N ILE A 162 15.26 23.75 13.57
CA ILE A 162 15.32 22.57 14.41
C ILE A 162 16.17 21.51 13.69
N GLU A 163 17.30 21.16 14.29
CA GLU A 163 18.20 20.06 13.97
C GLU A 163 17.56 18.65 14.18
N GLN A 164 16.26 18.46 13.90
CA GLN A 164 15.54 17.23 14.28
C GLN A 164 14.71 16.63 13.16
N SER A 165 15.27 16.51 11.96
CA SER A 165 14.69 15.63 10.94
C SER A 165 14.75 14.15 11.39
N GLY A 166 15.75 13.76 12.19
CA GLY A 166 15.85 12.41 12.77
C GLY A 166 14.78 12.10 13.83
N ASP A 167 14.53 13.03 14.76
CA ASP A 167 13.65 12.74 15.91
C ASP A 167 12.17 12.67 15.51
N ALA A 168 11.73 13.43 14.52
CA ALA A 168 10.36 13.38 14.02
C ALA A 168 10.02 12.00 13.40
N HIS A 169 10.97 11.39 12.69
CA HIS A 169 10.80 10.04 12.13
C HIS A 169 10.76 8.96 13.20
N LEU A 170 11.58 9.10 14.25
CA LEU A 170 11.60 8.18 15.38
C LEU A 170 10.30 8.23 16.20
N ILE A 171 9.75 9.43 16.40
CA ILE A 171 8.47 9.62 17.12
C ILE A 171 7.31 8.99 16.35
N LEU A 172 7.32 9.04 15.01
CA LEU A 172 6.28 8.40 14.19
C LEU A 172 6.46 6.87 14.09
N ALA A 173 7.71 6.39 14.12
CA ALA A 173 8.02 4.96 14.06
C ALA A 173 7.74 4.23 15.38
N ALA A 174 7.86 4.90 16.53
CA ALA A 174 7.65 4.31 17.85
C ALA A 174 6.30 3.59 18.02
N PRO A 175 5.13 4.19 17.71
CA PRO A 175 3.84 3.49 17.81
C PRO A 175 3.72 2.33 16.81
N ALA A 176 4.34 2.42 15.63
CA ALA A 176 4.34 1.34 14.64
C ALA A 176 5.13 0.12 15.14
N ILE A 177 6.35 0.35 15.67
CA ILE A 177 7.16 -0.70 16.30
C ILE A 177 6.41 -1.31 17.49
N GLY A 178 5.81 -0.45 18.32
CA GLY A 178 5.00 -0.88 19.47
C GLY A 178 3.87 -1.81 19.06
N ALA A 179 3.12 -1.49 18.00
CA ALA A 179 2.04 -2.35 17.50
C ALA A 179 2.55 -3.72 17.04
N GLY A 180 3.66 -3.75 16.27
CA GLY A 180 4.28 -4.99 15.81
C GLY A 180 4.77 -5.88 16.96
N LEU A 181 5.46 -5.29 17.94
CA LEU A 181 5.94 -6.01 19.12
C LEU A 181 4.79 -6.48 20.02
N LEU A 182 3.77 -5.64 20.26
CA LEU A 182 2.60 -6.05 21.04
C LEU A 182 1.89 -7.25 20.39
N MET A 183 1.80 -7.28 19.06
CA MET A 183 1.28 -8.44 18.35
C MET A 183 2.23 -9.65 18.49
N ALA A 184 3.54 -9.43 18.44
CA ALA A 184 4.52 -10.50 18.60
C ALA A 184 4.41 -11.20 19.97
N PHE A 185 4.23 -10.42 21.04
CA PHE A 185 4.05 -10.89 22.41
C PHE A 185 2.58 -11.24 22.75
N SER A 186 1.65 -11.15 21.79
CA SER A 186 0.26 -11.53 22.00
C SER A 186 0.12 -13.04 22.15
N ARG A 187 -0.60 -13.47 23.19
CA ARG A 187 -0.77 -14.90 23.52
C ARG A 187 -1.31 -15.72 22.35
N THR A 188 -2.29 -15.16 21.63
CA THR A 188 -2.97 -15.85 20.53
C THR A 188 -2.05 -16.08 19.33
N LEU A 189 -1.33 -15.04 18.89
CA LEU A 189 -0.41 -15.21 17.76
C LEU A 189 0.78 -16.09 18.16
N TRP A 190 1.31 -15.90 19.37
CA TRP A 190 2.42 -16.69 19.88
C TRP A 190 2.07 -18.18 19.92
N SER A 191 0.89 -18.56 20.44
CA SER A 191 0.50 -19.98 20.48
C SER A 191 0.47 -20.61 19.09
N TYR A 192 -0.01 -19.89 18.08
CA TYR A 192 -0.05 -20.38 16.69
C TYR A 192 1.30 -20.27 15.97
N ALA A 193 2.22 -19.43 16.43
CA ALA A 193 3.55 -19.30 15.87
C ALA A 193 4.47 -20.46 16.26
N THR A 194 4.23 -21.08 17.42
CA THR A 194 5.11 -22.14 17.95
C THR A 194 4.77 -23.55 17.49
N ILE A 195 3.61 -23.74 16.87
CA ILE A 195 3.08 -25.02 16.40
C ILE A 195 2.63 -24.92 14.94
N THR A 196 2.41 -26.05 14.29
CA THR A 196 1.91 -26.10 12.90
C THR A 196 0.45 -25.68 12.87
N GLU A 197 0.21 -24.46 12.38
CA GLU A 197 -1.11 -23.85 12.29
C GLU A 197 -1.27 -22.97 11.05
N VAL A 198 -2.49 -22.98 10.49
CA VAL A 198 -2.86 -22.24 9.26
C VAL A 198 -3.11 -20.76 9.51
N TYR A 199 -3.44 -20.41 10.75
CA TYR A 199 -3.81 -19.05 11.14
C TYR A 199 -2.67 -18.05 11.00
N SER A 200 -1.42 -18.48 11.20
CA SER A 200 -0.22 -17.65 11.05
C SER A 200 -0.08 -17.07 9.64
N LEU A 201 -0.24 -17.90 8.60
CA LEU A 201 -0.25 -17.49 7.21
C LEU A 201 -1.45 -16.59 6.89
N ASN A 202 -2.63 -16.96 7.39
CA ASN A 202 -3.84 -16.17 7.20
C ASN A 202 -3.70 -14.74 7.77
N THR A 203 -3.16 -14.60 8.97
CA THR A 203 -2.88 -13.29 9.59
C THR A 203 -1.90 -12.47 8.74
N LEU A 204 -0.84 -13.09 8.23
CA LEU A 204 0.09 -12.42 7.30
C LEU A 204 -0.65 -11.89 6.06
N LEU A 205 -1.45 -12.73 5.40
CA LEU A 205 -2.17 -12.35 4.18
C LEU A 205 -3.16 -11.21 4.43
N ILE A 206 -3.90 -11.25 5.55
CA ILE A 206 -4.81 -10.16 5.95
C ILE A 206 -4.05 -8.85 6.12
N LEU A 207 -2.88 -8.87 6.75
CA LEU A 207 -2.06 -7.68 6.97
C LEU A 207 -1.44 -7.17 5.67
N VAL A 208 -1.07 -8.05 4.74
CA VAL A 208 -0.63 -7.67 3.39
C VAL A 208 -1.76 -6.96 2.64
N ILE A 209 -2.98 -7.51 2.67
CA ILE A 209 -4.17 -6.88 2.05
C ILE A 209 -4.41 -5.51 2.66
N LEU A 210 -4.40 -5.41 3.99
CA LEU A 210 -4.59 -4.14 4.70
C LEU A 210 -3.53 -3.11 4.32
N PHE A 211 -2.26 -3.51 4.30
CA PHE A 211 -1.13 -2.66 3.90
C PHE A 211 -1.30 -2.14 2.47
N LEU A 212 -1.63 -3.02 1.51
CA LEU A 212 -1.84 -2.62 0.11
C LEU A 212 -3.00 -1.64 -0.04
N MET A 213 -4.10 -1.87 0.68
CA MET A 213 -5.26 -0.99 0.70
C MET A 213 -4.94 0.39 1.31
N LEU A 214 -4.17 0.44 2.39
CA LEU A 214 -3.71 1.70 3.00
C LEU A 214 -2.72 2.43 2.08
N ARG A 215 -1.79 1.71 1.45
CA ARG A 215 -0.83 2.26 0.48
C ARG A 215 -1.56 2.88 -0.73
N TRP A 216 -2.55 2.18 -1.28
CA TRP A 216 -3.43 2.67 -2.34
C TRP A 216 -4.13 3.95 -1.91
N ARG A 217 -4.75 3.94 -0.73
CA ARG A 217 -5.45 5.11 -0.18
C ARG A 217 -4.53 6.32 -0.01
N ARG A 218 -3.32 6.14 0.52
CA ARG A 218 -2.36 7.25 0.69
C ARG A 218 -2.02 7.90 -0.65
N ARG A 219 -1.73 7.11 -1.69
CA ARG A 219 -1.38 7.64 -3.01
C ARG A 219 -2.52 8.42 -3.66
N ILE A 220 -3.76 7.97 -3.49
CA ILE A 220 -4.94 8.72 -3.95
C ILE A 220 -5.06 10.06 -3.23
N VAL A 221 -4.85 10.08 -1.90
CA VAL A 221 -4.92 11.32 -1.11
C VAL A 221 -3.82 12.30 -1.51
N GLU A 222 -2.60 11.81 -1.72
CA GLU A 222 -1.45 12.59 -2.16
C GLU A 222 -1.69 13.22 -3.54
N ASP A 223 -2.09 12.43 -4.53
CA ASP A 223 -2.41 12.93 -5.88
C ASP A 223 -3.56 13.93 -5.88
N ARG A 224 -4.63 13.68 -5.12
CA ARG A 224 -5.75 14.63 -5.00
C ARG A 224 -5.32 15.96 -4.41
N MET A 225 -4.39 15.96 -3.44
CA MET A 225 -3.84 17.18 -2.87
C MET A 225 -3.04 17.96 -3.93
N HIS A 226 -2.17 17.28 -4.69
CA HIS A 226 -1.41 17.89 -5.77
C HIS A 226 -2.31 18.46 -6.87
N ILE A 227 -3.32 17.70 -7.32
CA ILE A 227 -4.32 18.15 -8.29
C ILE A 227 -5.09 19.35 -7.74
N TRP A 228 -5.55 19.34 -6.49
CA TRP A 228 -6.26 20.48 -5.91
C TRP A 228 -5.40 21.74 -5.88
N THR A 229 -4.11 21.60 -5.55
CA THR A 229 -3.17 22.74 -5.62
C THR A 229 -2.91 23.21 -7.05
N ALA A 230 -2.84 22.30 -8.03
CA ALA A 230 -2.59 22.60 -9.43
C ALA A 230 -3.83 23.15 -10.18
N SER A 231 -5.03 22.69 -9.85
CA SER A 231 -6.30 23.22 -10.37
C SER A 231 -6.54 24.65 -9.88
N LYS A 232 -6.08 25.02 -8.68
CA LYS A 232 -6.01 26.42 -8.25
C LYS A 232 -5.09 27.29 -9.12
N VAL A 233 -4.16 26.67 -9.85
CA VAL A 233 -3.19 27.32 -10.74
C VAL A 233 -3.63 27.18 -12.22
N GLY A 234 -4.81 26.61 -12.50
CA GLY A 234 -5.39 26.56 -13.84
C GLY A 234 -4.86 25.43 -14.74
N GLN A 235 -4.22 24.40 -14.19
CA GLN A 235 -3.77 23.24 -14.97
C GLN A 235 -4.79 22.10 -15.01
N VAL A 236 -4.92 21.48 -16.19
CA VAL A 236 -5.81 20.34 -16.47
C VAL A 236 -5.29 19.10 -15.75
N ALA A 237 -6.13 18.49 -14.91
CA ALA A 237 -5.79 17.31 -14.13
C ALA A 237 -5.86 16.03 -14.99
N LEU A 238 -4.79 15.23 -14.97
CA LEU A 238 -4.78 13.88 -15.57
C LEU A 238 -5.54 12.87 -14.69
N PRO A 239 -6.09 11.79 -15.27
CA PRO A 239 -6.88 10.80 -14.55
C PRO A 239 -6.06 10.03 -13.49
N ILE A 240 -6.69 9.83 -12.32
CA ILE A 240 -6.18 9.16 -11.11
C ILE A 240 -6.22 7.62 -11.31
N THR A 241 -5.63 7.10 -12.39
CA THR A 241 -5.69 5.64 -12.71
C THR A 241 -4.36 4.92 -12.50
N ARG A 242 -3.28 5.64 -12.19
CA ARG A 242 -1.94 5.03 -12.06
C ARG A 242 -1.77 4.17 -10.81
N HIS A 243 -2.61 4.35 -9.80
CA HIS A 243 -2.44 3.69 -8.50
C HIS A 243 -3.26 2.41 -8.33
N ASP A 244 -4.15 2.10 -9.27
CA ASP A 244 -5.06 0.95 -9.19
C ASP A 244 -4.33 -0.40 -9.17
N THR A 245 -3.04 -0.43 -9.54
CA THR A 245 -2.17 -1.60 -9.35
C THR A 245 -2.18 -2.11 -7.91
N PHE A 246 -2.21 -1.22 -6.90
CA PHE A 246 -2.28 -1.65 -5.49
C PHE A 246 -3.63 -2.28 -5.15
N LEU A 247 -4.71 -1.81 -5.77
CA LEU A 247 -6.06 -2.37 -5.61
C LEU A 247 -6.15 -3.76 -6.26
N TYR A 248 -5.62 -3.93 -7.47
CA TYR A 248 -5.57 -5.23 -8.13
C TYR A 248 -4.67 -6.22 -7.37
N ALA A 249 -3.53 -5.76 -6.84
CA ALA A 249 -2.68 -6.57 -5.98
C ALA A 249 -3.42 -7.00 -4.70
N ALA A 250 -4.16 -6.10 -4.06
CA ALA A 250 -4.96 -6.44 -2.88
C ALA A 250 -6.06 -7.46 -3.21
N ALA A 251 -6.73 -7.33 -4.36
CA ALA A 251 -7.74 -8.28 -4.84
C ALA A 251 -7.15 -9.67 -5.12
N LEU A 252 -5.96 -9.73 -5.74
CA LEU A 252 -5.24 -10.98 -5.95
C LEU A 252 -4.87 -11.65 -4.62
N MET A 253 -4.34 -10.88 -3.66
CA MET A 253 -4.00 -11.38 -2.32
C MET A 253 -5.25 -11.85 -1.57
N PHE A 254 -6.38 -11.16 -1.71
CA PHE A 254 -7.66 -11.58 -1.15
C PHE A 254 -8.09 -12.93 -1.71
N GLY A 255 -7.99 -13.14 -3.03
CA GLY A 255 -8.28 -14.42 -3.67
C GLY A 255 -7.37 -15.55 -3.16
N LEU A 256 -6.07 -15.30 -3.02
CA LEU A 256 -5.13 -16.27 -2.44
C LEU A 256 -5.47 -16.60 -0.98
N ALA A 257 -5.86 -15.60 -0.18
CA ALA A 257 -6.21 -15.79 1.22
C ALA A 257 -7.46 -16.66 1.42
N LEU A 258 -8.41 -16.64 0.48
CA LEU A 258 -9.55 -17.57 0.47
C LEU A 258 -9.11 -19.04 0.39
N GLY A 259 -7.98 -19.31 -0.26
CA GLY A 259 -7.34 -20.63 -0.33
C GLY A 259 -6.65 -21.09 0.96
N VAL A 260 -6.71 -20.28 2.03
CA VAL A 260 -6.27 -20.65 3.37
C VAL A 260 -7.49 -20.74 4.28
N HIS A 261 -8.14 -19.62 4.58
CA HIS A 261 -9.25 -19.60 5.53
C HIS A 261 -10.32 -18.57 5.13
N HIS A 262 -11.33 -19.05 4.40
CA HIS A 262 -12.35 -18.22 3.76
C HIS A 262 -13.16 -17.34 4.73
N VAL A 263 -13.54 -17.85 5.92
CA VAL A 263 -14.38 -17.10 6.88
C VAL A 263 -13.67 -15.85 7.41
N THR A 264 -12.43 -16.00 7.84
CA THR A 264 -11.63 -14.90 8.40
C THR A 264 -11.29 -13.84 7.37
N VAL A 265 -11.12 -14.25 6.11
CA VAL A 265 -10.87 -13.32 5.00
C VAL A 265 -12.15 -12.54 4.69
N ALA A 266 -13.32 -13.17 4.69
CA ALA A 266 -14.59 -12.49 4.51
C ALA A 266 -14.86 -11.42 5.59
N LEU A 267 -14.42 -11.64 6.83
CA LEU A 267 -14.54 -10.66 7.92
C LEU A 267 -13.70 -9.38 7.70
N THR A 268 -12.77 -9.39 6.74
CA THR A 268 -12.02 -8.17 6.37
C THR A 268 -12.80 -7.25 5.42
N LEU A 269 -13.89 -7.73 4.80
CA LEU A 269 -14.67 -6.97 3.82
C LEU A 269 -15.25 -5.65 4.37
N PRO A 270 -15.79 -5.57 5.60
CA PRO A 270 -16.24 -4.29 6.17
C PRO A 270 -15.11 -3.28 6.32
N ALA A 271 -13.91 -3.72 6.74
CA ALA A 271 -12.75 -2.85 6.86
C ALA A 271 -12.29 -2.34 5.49
N ILE A 272 -12.26 -3.21 4.47
CA ILE A 272 -11.96 -2.83 3.08
C ILE A 272 -13.02 -1.83 2.58
N ALA A 273 -14.30 -2.10 2.83
CA ALA A 273 -15.40 -1.20 2.47
C ALA A 273 -15.26 0.17 3.14
N VAL A 274 -14.84 0.26 4.40
CA VAL A 274 -14.55 1.55 5.06
C VAL A 274 -13.35 2.25 4.42
N ILE A 275 -12.30 1.54 4.02
CA ILE A 275 -11.14 2.16 3.36
C ILE A 275 -11.53 2.71 1.97
N VAL A 276 -12.38 2.00 1.23
CA VAL A 276 -12.87 2.38 -0.11
C VAL A 276 -13.94 3.48 -0.02
N CYS A 277 -14.97 3.29 0.80
CA CYS A 277 -16.12 4.19 0.93
C CYS A 277 -15.87 5.36 1.87
N GLY A 278 -14.91 5.26 2.80
CA GLY A 278 -14.48 6.34 3.70
C GLY A 278 -13.70 7.45 2.99
N LEU A 279 -13.93 7.63 1.70
CA LEU A 279 -13.65 8.85 0.96
C LEU A 279 -14.53 9.94 1.56
N PRO A 280 -14.00 10.97 2.25
CA PRO A 280 -14.77 12.16 2.43
C PRO A 280 -14.95 12.73 1.02
N LEU A 281 -16.15 12.59 0.46
CA LEU A 281 -16.67 13.48 -0.58
C LEU A 281 -16.67 14.95 -0.10
N ALA A 282 -16.37 15.19 1.17
CA ALA A 282 -16.23 16.47 1.85
C ALA A 282 -14.97 17.26 1.45
N CYS A 283 -14.73 17.42 0.15
CA CYS A 283 -13.96 18.54 -0.39
C CYS A 283 -14.69 19.17 -1.58
N HIS A 284 -15.99 19.43 -1.45
CA HIS A 284 -16.62 20.56 -2.13
C HIS A 284 -18.02 20.91 -1.57
N PRO A 285 -18.27 22.17 -1.18
CA PRO A 285 -19.45 22.88 -1.65
C PRO A 285 -19.14 23.31 -3.10
N LEU A 286 -19.58 22.54 -4.09
CA LEU A 286 -19.76 23.08 -5.44
C LEU A 286 -21.09 23.82 -5.39
N GLY A 287 -21.06 25.13 -5.64
CA GLY A 287 -22.28 25.90 -5.88
C GLY A 287 -23.09 25.31 -7.04
N PRO A 288 -24.40 25.58 -7.11
CA PRO A 288 -25.35 24.90 -8.00
C PRO A 288 -25.14 25.08 -9.53
N SER A 289 -24.03 25.66 -10.01
CA SER A 289 -23.82 25.93 -11.44
C SER A 289 -23.01 24.86 -12.20
N ALA A 290 -22.50 23.81 -11.54
CA ALA A 290 -21.70 22.76 -12.20
C ALA A 290 -22.50 21.52 -12.63
N PHE A 291 -23.83 21.53 -12.51
CA PHE A 291 -24.69 20.37 -12.83
C PHE A 291 -24.98 20.19 -14.33
N ALA A 292 -24.60 21.11 -15.20
CA ALA A 292 -24.98 21.08 -16.61
C ALA A 292 -23.99 20.37 -17.56
N ALA A 293 -22.78 20.02 -17.11
CA ALA A 293 -21.73 19.48 -18.01
C ALA A 293 -21.21 18.08 -17.65
N GLY A 294 -21.77 17.41 -16.63
CA GLY A 294 -21.26 16.16 -16.07
C GLY A 294 -21.98 14.87 -16.51
N ASN A 295 -22.85 14.91 -17.52
CA ASN A 295 -23.76 13.80 -17.81
C ASN A 295 -23.23 12.72 -18.77
N MET A 296 -21.90 12.55 -18.90
CA MET A 296 -21.33 11.59 -19.86
C MET A 296 -20.32 10.57 -19.30
N VAL A 297 -20.10 10.52 -17.98
CA VAL A 297 -19.19 9.52 -17.35
C VAL A 297 -19.92 8.55 -16.39
N ALA A 298 -21.23 8.72 -16.20
CA ALA A 298 -22.03 7.94 -15.25
C ALA A 298 -22.50 6.55 -15.75
N HIS A 299 -21.96 6.01 -16.86
CA HIS A 299 -22.44 4.74 -17.42
C HIS A 299 -21.63 3.48 -17.06
N HIS A 300 -20.55 3.58 -16.26
CA HIS A 300 -19.78 2.38 -15.84
C HIS A 300 -19.81 2.05 -14.34
N GLY A 301 -20.45 2.88 -13.50
CA GLY A 301 -20.53 2.65 -12.05
C GLY A 301 -21.83 2.04 -11.53
N GLN A 302 -22.88 1.93 -12.36
CA GLN A 302 -24.21 1.48 -11.89
C GLN A 302 -24.46 -0.04 -12.03
N ALA A 303 -23.56 -0.80 -12.64
CA ALA A 303 -23.76 -2.23 -12.86
C ALA A 303 -23.57 -3.10 -11.59
N VAL A 304 -23.00 -2.56 -10.50
CA VAL A 304 -22.68 -3.35 -9.29
C VAL A 304 -23.70 -3.15 -8.16
N SER A 305 -24.54 -2.10 -8.21
CA SER A 305 -25.60 -1.88 -7.21
C SER A 305 -26.98 -2.42 -7.61
N GLY A 306 -27.19 -2.79 -8.89
CA GLY A 306 -28.47 -3.32 -9.37
C GLY A 306 -28.69 -4.82 -9.11
N LEU A 307 -27.63 -5.58 -8.77
CA LEU A 307 -27.71 -7.04 -8.65
C LEU A 307 -28.03 -7.54 -7.22
N PHE A 308 -28.12 -6.65 -6.23
CA PHE A 308 -28.43 -7.01 -4.83
C PHE A 308 -29.87 -6.66 -4.39
N LEU A 309 -30.68 -6.04 -5.26
CA LEU A 309 -32.06 -5.62 -4.94
C LEU A 309 -33.16 -6.39 -5.69
N LEU A 310 -32.82 -7.44 -6.45
CA LEU A 310 -33.78 -8.24 -7.22
C LEU A 310 -34.07 -9.64 -6.63
N GLN A 311 -33.67 -9.92 -5.38
CA GLN A 311 -33.90 -11.23 -4.76
C GLN A 311 -34.63 -11.19 -3.40
N ALA A 312 -35.28 -10.06 -3.09
CA ALA A 312 -36.01 -9.88 -1.82
C ALA A 312 -37.44 -9.31 -2.01
N GLY A 313 -38.15 -9.76 -3.05
CA GLY A 313 -39.49 -9.25 -3.32
C GLY A 313 -40.29 -10.11 -4.28
N ASP A 314 -40.47 -11.40 -3.99
CA ASP A 314 -41.65 -12.11 -4.50
C ASP A 314 -42.01 -13.29 -3.61
N ASN A 315 -42.79 -13.02 -2.56
CA ASN A 315 -43.53 -14.06 -1.87
C ASN A 315 -44.75 -13.44 -1.18
N ARG A 316 -45.86 -13.29 -1.93
CA ARG A 316 -47.23 -13.42 -1.41
C ARG A 316 -48.27 -13.44 -2.54
N SER A 317 -48.84 -14.64 -2.70
CA SER A 317 -50.28 -14.95 -2.89
C SER A 317 -51.02 -14.39 -4.12
N THR A 318 -51.52 -15.30 -4.98
CA THR A 318 -52.95 -15.68 -5.05
C THR A 318 -53.25 -16.82 -6.06
N VAL A 319 -54.02 -17.82 -5.59
CA VAL A 319 -55.20 -18.45 -6.24
C VAL A 319 -55.01 -19.17 -7.58
N TYR A 320 -54.94 -20.51 -7.55
CA TYR A 320 -56.03 -21.48 -7.84
C TYR A 320 -55.56 -22.89 -7.45
#